data_AF-A0A926P9N1-F1
#
_entry.id   AF-A0A926P9N1-F1
#
_cell.length_a   1.000
_cell.length_b   1.000
_cell.length_c   1.000
_cell.angle_alpha   90.00
_cell.angle_beta   90.00
_cell.angle_gamma   90.00
#
_symmetry.space_group_name_H-M   'P 1'
#
loop_
_entity.id
_entity.type
_entity.pdbx_description
1 polymer ?
#
loop_
_entity_poly.entity_id
_entity_poly.type
_entity_poly.pdbx_seq_one_letter_code
_entity_poly.pdbx_strand_id
1 'polypeptide(L)'
;MSKSDGQLDTPLASNQPLIEAFEQDLLRGSLPPLDVPNADNTTYLPGTEPSLQQTYYWLARLARQLKQDKAKEFVIERMQSSWLETSQQKWFYKISVGLITGLIVALIYVGTTGLIGASIGGITYGLILGRTQEIYPITRLKFSLEFAKSRFLGSVLEGLWWGLIYGVIDALICWIIWGLEGLILGMTDSLVWGLIEGLIWGLLVPEFNNTTVKNQGIKESALNAGIFTVIGGVAWVLLYVGVLLAVGEPLEPRDLLIDGIGNGVFFGIYVGGLACLQHFVLRLILKQNGAIPWNYAKFLDHAVELGILEREGGRYRFIDDSVQEHFAQMQFNAR
;
A
#
# COMPACT_ATOMS: atom_id res chain seq x y z
N MET A 1 7.33 58.81 -7.75
CA MET A 1 7.76 57.54 -7.11
C MET A 1 7.20 56.40 -7.94
N SER A 2 8.07 55.84 -8.79
CA SER A 2 7.78 54.72 -9.70
C SER A 2 7.52 53.45 -8.88
N LYS A 3 6.38 52.81 -9.09
CA LYS A 3 6.18 51.40 -8.70
C LYS A 3 6.55 50.59 -9.94
N SER A 4 7.67 49.87 -9.84
CA SER A 4 8.11 48.92 -10.85
C SER A 4 7.10 47.77 -10.91
N ASP A 5 6.56 47.54 -12.10
CA ASP A 5 5.84 46.34 -12.46
C ASP A 5 6.76 45.13 -12.27
N GLY A 6 6.48 44.37 -11.20
CA GLY A 6 7.06 43.04 -11.01
C GLY A 6 6.45 42.13 -12.07
N GLN A 7 7.22 41.94 -13.14
CA GLN A 7 7.01 40.94 -14.16
C GLN A 7 6.81 39.59 -13.45
N LEU A 8 5.57 39.07 -13.48
CA LEU A 8 5.30 37.68 -13.17
C LEU A 8 5.98 36.88 -14.27
N ASP A 9 7.18 36.37 -14.00
CA ASP A 9 7.82 35.34 -14.80
C ASP A 9 6.86 34.15 -14.88
N THR A 10 6.13 34.08 -15.99
CA THR A 10 5.27 32.96 -16.34
C THR A 10 6.11 31.69 -16.47
N PRO A 11 5.68 30.53 -15.91
CA PRO A 11 6.36 29.23 -16.04
C PRO A 11 6.61 28.76 -17.48
N LEU A 12 6.00 29.42 -18.47
CA LEU A 12 6.16 29.13 -19.89
C LEU A 12 7.57 29.44 -20.42
N ALA A 13 8.27 30.44 -19.88
CA ALA A 13 9.59 30.85 -20.38
C ALA A 13 10.73 29.89 -19.97
N SER A 14 10.59 29.19 -18.84
CA SER A 14 11.61 28.22 -18.37
C SER A 14 11.55 26.89 -19.13
N ASN A 15 10.38 26.52 -19.67
CA ASN A 15 10.12 25.21 -20.27
C ASN A 15 10.30 25.17 -21.79
N GLN A 16 10.44 26.33 -22.44
CA GLN A 16 10.57 26.45 -23.90
C GLN A 16 11.75 25.65 -24.50
N PRO A 17 12.95 25.60 -23.87
CA PRO A 17 14.05 24.78 -24.39
C PRO A 17 13.76 23.27 -24.34
N LEU A 18 12.92 22.82 -23.39
CA LEU A 18 12.55 21.41 -23.21
C LEU A 18 11.57 20.98 -24.30
N ILE A 19 10.59 21.84 -24.59
CA ILE A 19 9.60 21.61 -25.65
C ILE A 19 10.31 21.60 -27.02
N GLU A 20 11.21 22.55 -27.27
CA GLU A 20 11.99 22.59 -28.51
C GLU A 20 12.92 21.37 -28.66
N ALA A 21 13.55 20.91 -27.57
CA ALA A 21 14.36 19.69 -27.59
C ALA A 21 13.49 18.44 -27.87
N PHE A 22 12.31 18.36 -27.26
CA PHE A 22 11.34 17.29 -27.49
C PHE A 22 10.83 17.27 -28.93
N GLU A 23 10.47 18.42 -29.49
CA GLU A 23 10.08 18.55 -30.89
C GLU A 23 11.23 18.17 -31.84
N GLN A 24 12.46 18.61 -31.55
CA GLN A 24 13.63 18.22 -32.33
C GLN A 24 13.92 16.72 -32.27
N ASP A 25 13.77 16.09 -31.11
CA ASP A 25 13.98 14.64 -30.93
C ASP A 25 12.89 13.82 -31.63
N LEU A 26 11.62 14.26 -31.56
CA LEU A 26 10.52 13.71 -32.35
C LEU A 26 10.82 13.77 -33.86
N LEU A 27 11.39 14.89 -34.32
CA LEU A 27 11.76 15.09 -35.73
C LEU A 27 12.98 14.28 -36.16
N ARG A 28 13.95 14.03 -35.26
CA ARG A 28 15.22 13.34 -35.57
C ARG A 28 15.10 11.82 -35.64
N GLY A 29 14.05 11.22 -35.07
CA GLY A 29 13.79 9.77 -35.15
C GLY A 29 14.90 8.87 -34.58
N SER A 30 15.89 9.44 -33.89
CA SER A 30 17.00 8.72 -33.27
C SER A 30 17.14 9.22 -31.83
N LEU A 31 17.00 8.28 -30.90
CA LEU A 31 16.89 8.57 -29.48
C LEU A 31 18.24 8.32 -28.80
N PRO A 32 18.87 9.32 -28.16
CA PRO A 32 20.08 9.08 -27.39
C PRO A 32 19.76 8.12 -26.24
N PRO A 33 20.67 7.19 -25.91
CA PRO A 33 20.42 6.25 -24.84
C PRO A 33 20.40 6.97 -23.49
N LEU A 34 19.50 6.54 -22.61
CA LEU A 34 19.23 7.19 -21.33
C LEU A 34 20.01 6.50 -20.20
N ASP A 35 20.79 7.28 -19.46
CA ASP A 35 21.49 6.82 -18.26
C ASP A 35 20.54 6.71 -17.07
N VAL A 36 20.78 5.72 -16.21
CA VAL A 36 20.04 5.58 -14.95
C VAL A 36 20.42 6.73 -14.01
N PRO A 37 19.46 7.54 -13.54
CA PRO A 37 19.75 8.60 -12.58
C PRO A 37 20.35 8.02 -11.29
N ASN A 38 21.42 8.63 -10.77
CA ASN A 38 21.93 8.30 -9.44
C ASN A 38 20.83 8.52 -8.39
N ALA A 39 20.72 7.63 -7.40
CA ALA A 39 19.73 7.67 -6.34
C ALA A 39 19.71 9.01 -5.58
N ASP A 40 20.85 9.67 -5.42
CA ASP A 40 20.93 11.01 -4.80
C ASP A 40 20.27 12.08 -5.68
N ASN A 41 20.46 11.96 -7.00
CA ASN A 41 19.91 12.87 -8.00
C ASN A 41 18.40 12.68 -8.24
N THR A 42 17.80 11.57 -7.78
CA THR A 42 16.33 11.36 -7.85
C THR A 42 15.52 12.23 -6.89
N THR A 43 16.21 12.92 -5.98
CA THR A 43 15.66 13.74 -4.92
C THR A 43 15.81 15.22 -5.30
N TYR A 44 14.96 15.72 -6.20
CA TYR A 44 14.92 17.15 -6.48
C TYR A 44 14.19 17.89 -5.33
N LEU A 45 14.75 19.02 -4.89
CA LEU A 45 14.25 19.80 -3.77
C LEU A 45 12.84 20.35 -4.04
N PRO A 46 12.05 20.63 -3.00
CA PRO A 46 10.83 21.42 -3.12
C PRO A 46 11.17 22.80 -3.73
N GLY A 47 10.80 22.98 -5.00
CA GLY A 47 11.03 24.20 -5.77
C GLY A 47 12.01 24.06 -6.94
N THR A 48 12.68 22.91 -7.08
CA THR A 48 13.53 22.64 -8.25
C THR A 48 12.82 21.70 -9.24
N GLU A 49 13.08 21.91 -10.53
CA GLU A 49 12.62 21.07 -11.62
C GLU A 49 13.64 19.95 -11.90
N PRO A 50 13.19 18.78 -12.39
CA PRO A 50 14.07 17.69 -12.81
C PRO A 50 14.89 18.09 -14.05
N SER A 51 16.09 17.53 -14.20
CA SER A 51 16.88 17.77 -15.42
C SER A 51 16.23 17.11 -16.64
N LEU A 52 16.53 17.62 -17.84
CA LEU A 52 15.97 17.07 -19.08
C LEU A 52 16.22 15.56 -19.21
N GLN A 53 17.44 15.10 -18.94
CA GLN A 53 17.79 13.68 -18.99
C GLN A 53 16.96 12.85 -17.99
N GLN A 54 16.70 13.36 -16.79
CA GLN A 54 15.88 12.68 -15.79
C GLN A 54 14.41 12.63 -16.23
N THR A 55 13.90 13.72 -16.80
CA THR A 55 12.54 13.79 -17.31
C THR A 55 12.31 12.77 -18.42
N TYR A 56 13.21 12.71 -19.41
CA TYR A 56 13.17 11.68 -20.45
C TYR A 56 13.25 10.28 -19.85
N TYR A 57 14.19 10.02 -18.95
CA TYR A 57 14.35 8.72 -18.31
C TYR A 57 13.07 8.25 -17.60
N TRP A 58 12.49 9.08 -16.74
CA TRP A 58 11.29 8.68 -15.98
C TRP A 58 10.04 8.60 -16.86
N LEU A 59 9.90 9.45 -17.88
CA LEU A 59 8.80 9.33 -18.86
C LEU A 59 8.94 8.07 -19.71
N ALA A 60 10.15 7.73 -20.17
CA ALA A 60 10.44 6.51 -20.90
C ALA A 60 10.11 5.26 -20.06
N ARG A 61 10.51 5.27 -18.77
CA ARG A 61 10.19 4.19 -17.83
C ARG A 61 8.67 4.05 -17.63
N LEU A 62 7.98 5.17 -17.40
CA LEU A 62 6.52 5.19 -17.24
C LEU A 62 5.82 4.65 -18.49
N ALA A 63 6.21 5.14 -19.67
CA ALA A 63 5.64 4.72 -20.95
C ALA A 63 5.84 3.21 -21.22
N ARG A 64 7.06 2.70 -20.99
CA ARG A 64 7.37 1.27 -21.14
C ARG A 64 6.53 0.42 -20.18
N GLN A 65 6.36 0.86 -18.94
CA GLN A 65 5.58 0.14 -17.95
C GLN A 65 4.08 0.16 -18.28
N LEU A 66 3.53 1.31 -18.67
CA LEU A 66 2.13 1.40 -19.11
C LEU A 66 1.85 0.53 -20.35
N LYS A 67 2.79 0.48 -21.29
CA LYS A 67 2.71 -0.40 -22.46
C LYS A 67 2.71 -1.88 -22.06
N GLN A 68 3.57 -2.27 -21.12
CA GLN A 68 3.63 -3.64 -20.60
C GLN A 68 2.33 -4.03 -19.87
N ASP A 69 1.78 -3.12 -19.07
CA ASP A 69 0.55 -3.32 -18.32
C ASP A 69 -0.72 -3.15 -19.19
N LYS A 70 -0.57 -2.83 -20.48
CA LYS A 70 -1.66 -2.49 -21.42
C LYS A 70 -2.59 -1.40 -20.87
N ALA A 71 -2.04 -0.47 -20.10
CA ALA A 71 -2.76 0.61 -19.46
C ALA A 71 -2.56 1.92 -20.24
N LYS A 72 -3.64 2.70 -20.37
CA LYS A 72 -3.60 4.06 -20.94
C LYS A 72 -3.47 5.15 -19.87
N GLU A 73 -3.81 4.83 -18.64
CA GLU A 73 -3.83 5.76 -17.53
C GLU A 73 -2.95 5.23 -16.39
N PHE A 74 -2.15 6.13 -15.83
CA PHE A 74 -1.33 5.89 -14.67
C PHE A 74 -1.96 6.49 -13.41
N VAL A 75 -2.01 5.71 -12.35
CA VAL A 75 -2.41 6.17 -11.01
C VAL A 75 -1.35 5.75 -10.03
N ILE A 76 -0.76 6.70 -9.30
CA ILE A 76 0.39 6.42 -8.44
C ILE A 76 0.05 5.38 -7.36
N GLU A 77 -1.14 5.39 -6.78
CA GLU A 77 -1.55 4.40 -5.76
C GLU A 77 -1.87 3.00 -6.31
N ARG A 78 -1.92 2.83 -7.63
CA ARG A 78 -2.11 1.52 -8.27
C ARG A 78 -0.80 0.89 -8.74
N MET A 79 0.36 1.50 -8.45
CA MET A 79 1.67 0.88 -8.72
C MET A 79 1.74 -0.49 -8.06
N GLN A 80 2.18 -1.50 -8.81
CA GLN A 80 2.24 -2.89 -8.37
C GLN A 80 3.67 -3.36 -8.18
N SER A 81 3.86 -4.42 -7.40
CA SER A 81 5.18 -5.04 -7.19
C SER A 81 5.81 -5.61 -8.49
N SER A 82 5.02 -5.75 -9.56
CA SER A 82 5.49 -6.11 -10.91
C SER A 82 6.44 -5.10 -11.53
N TRP A 83 6.42 -3.84 -11.08
CA TRP A 83 7.32 -2.76 -11.52
C TRP A 83 8.79 -2.99 -11.15
N LEU A 84 9.05 -3.94 -10.23
CA LEU A 84 10.40 -4.37 -9.89
C LEU A 84 10.93 -5.27 -11.01
N GLU A 85 12.04 -4.88 -11.63
CA GLU A 85 12.56 -5.56 -12.83
C GLU A 85 13.31 -6.83 -12.49
N THR A 86 14.11 -6.81 -11.41
CA THR A 86 14.99 -7.94 -11.08
C THR A 86 14.39 -8.85 -10.03
N SER A 87 14.72 -10.14 -10.11
CA SER A 87 14.35 -11.12 -9.09
C SER A 87 14.88 -10.75 -7.70
N GLN A 88 16.04 -10.08 -7.63
CA GLN A 88 16.62 -9.59 -6.38
C GLN A 88 15.76 -8.49 -5.76
N GLN A 89 15.29 -7.51 -6.55
CA GLN A 89 14.38 -6.46 -6.07
C GLN A 89 13.07 -7.06 -5.56
N LYS A 90 12.47 -8.00 -6.32
CA LYS A 90 11.24 -8.69 -5.90
C LYS A 90 11.44 -9.46 -4.61
N TRP A 91 12.57 -10.14 -4.44
CA TRP A 91 12.87 -10.88 -3.21
C TRP A 91 13.11 -9.95 -2.02
N PHE A 92 13.85 -8.86 -2.23
CA PHE A 92 14.07 -7.84 -1.20
C PHE A 92 12.77 -7.15 -0.77
N TYR A 93 11.86 -6.87 -1.72
CA TYR A 93 10.51 -6.37 -1.44
C TYR A 93 9.74 -7.34 -0.54
N LYS A 94 9.65 -8.62 -0.92
CA LYS A 94 8.93 -9.66 -0.18
C LYS A 94 9.44 -9.82 1.24
N ILE A 95 10.76 -9.85 1.42
CA ILE A 95 11.38 -9.96 2.74
C ILE A 95 11.20 -8.70 3.55
N SER A 96 11.32 -7.52 2.96
CA SER A 96 11.13 -6.27 3.72
C SER A 96 9.71 -6.16 4.24
N VAL A 97 8.70 -6.40 3.40
CA VAL A 97 7.29 -6.40 3.83
C VAL A 97 7.04 -7.50 4.87
N GLY A 98 7.52 -8.71 4.62
CA GLY A 98 7.33 -9.84 5.53
C GLY A 98 8.02 -9.67 6.88
N LEU A 99 9.25 -9.16 6.90
CA LEU A 99 10.00 -8.92 8.13
C LEU A 99 9.35 -7.81 8.96
N ILE A 100 8.95 -6.70 8.33
CA ILE A 100 8.31 -5.58 9.05
C ILE A 100 6.98 -6.03 9.64
N THR A 101 6.13 -6.68 8.85
CA THR A 101 4.83 -7.20 9.35
C THR A 101 5.02 -8.26 10.42
N GLY A 102 5.94 -9.20 10.22
CA GLY A 102 6.24 -10.25 11.18
C GLY A 102 6.78 -9.72 12.51
N LEU A 103 7.65 -8.71 12.47
CA LEU A 103 8.15 -8.05 13.68
C LEU A 103 7.03 -7.31 14.42
N ILE A 104 6.13 -6.64 13.70
CA ILE A 104 4.98 -5.98 14.34
C ILE A 104 4.09 -7.01 15.03
N VAL A 105 3.76 -8.12 14.36
CA VAL A 105 3.00 -9.21 14.95
C VAL A 105 3.71 -9.80 16.17
N ALA A 106 5.01 -10.07 16.09
CA ALA A 106 5.78 -10.56 17.22
C ALA A 106 5.73 -9.58 18.41
N LEU A 107 5.87 -8.28 18.17
CA LEU A 107 5.79 -7.27 19.22
C LEU A 107 4.40 -7.15 19.84
N ILE A 108 3.34 -7.39 19.06
CA ILE A 108 1.96 -7.42 19.57
C ILE A 108 1.79 -8.58 20.55
N TYR A 109 2.24 -9.77 20.19
CA TYR A 109 1.94 -10.99 20.94
C TYR A 109 3.05 -11.42 21.92
N VAL A 110 4.17 -10.70 22.02
CA VAL A 110 5.28 -11.07 22.94
C VAL A 110 4.88 -10.99 24.41
N GLY A 111 3.99 -10.05 24.77
CA GLY A 111 3.52 -9.90 26.13
C GLY A 111 2.61 -11.04 26.60
N THR A 112 1.92 -11.70 25.67
CA THR A 112 0.91 -12.73 25.94
C THR A 112 1.47 -14.14 25.71
N THR A 113 2.15 -14.34 24.59
CA THR A 113 2.69 -15.64 24.16
C THR A 113 4.14 -15.90 24.58
N GLY A 114 4.80 -14.89 25.15
CA GLY A 114 6.23 -14.90 25.39
C GLY A 114 7.05 -14.86 24.09
N LEU A 115 8.37 -14.82 24.22
CA LEU A 115 9.27 -14.62 23.09
C LEU A 115 9.20 -15.74 22.04
N ILE A 116 9.03 -17.00 22.47
CA ILE A 116 8.98 -18.16 21.59
C ILE A 116 7.72 -18.13 20.73
N GLY A 117 6.54 -18.00 21.35
CA GLY A 117 5.26 -17.94 20.66
C GLY A 117 5.18 -16.76 19.70
N ALA A 118 5.59 -15.58 20.16
CA ALA A 118 5.63 -14.37 19.35
C ALA A 118 6.59 -14.47 18.15
N SER A 119 7.74 -15.13 18.32
CA SER A 119 8.68 -15.34 17.22
C SER A 119 8.11 -16.29 16.18
N ILE A 120 7.49 -17.39 16.60
CA ILE A 120 6.85 -18.37 15.70
C ILE A 120 5.71 -17.70 14.93
N GLY A 121 4.81 -17.01 15.64
CA GLY A 121 3.71 -16.26 15.03
C GLY A 121 4.21 -15.20 14.07
N GLY A 122 5.14 -14.34 14.52
CA GLY A 122 5.72 -13.28 13.69
C GLY A 122 6.37 -13.78 12.41
N ILE A 123 7.17 -14.86 12.48
CA ILE A 123 7.76 -15.48 11.28
C ILE A 123 6.67 -16.02 10.36
N THR A 124 5.67 -16.70 10.91
CA THR A 124 4.58 -17.31 10.14
C THR A 124 3.78 -16.26 9.38
N TYR A 125 3.28 -15.23 10.08
CA TYR A 125 2.54 -14.13 9.48
C TYR A 125 3.41 -13.30 8.52
N GLY A 126 4.66 -13.05 8.86
CA GLY A 126 5.60 -12.35 7.99
C GLY A 126 5.84 -13.07 6.66
N LEU A 127 5.98 -14.40 6.68
CA LEU A 127 6.13 -15.20 5.46
C LEU A 127 4.86 -15.24 4.60
N ILE A 128 3.68 -15.28 5.23
CA ILE A 128 2.39 -15.26 4.54
C ILE A 128 2.20 -13.90 3.87
N LEU A 129 2.27 -12.81 4.65
CA LEU A 129 2.01 -11.46 4.16
C LEU A 129 3.09 -10.98 3.19
N GLY A 130 4.37 -11.34 3.40
CA GLY A 130 5.46 -11.02 2.47
C GLY A 130 5.31 -11.68 1.09
N ARG A 131 4.46 -12.71 0.94
CA ARG A 131 4.16 -13.34 -0.36
C ARG A 131 3.04 -12.64 -1.14
N THR A 132 2.26 -11.77 -0.51
CA THR A 132 1.18 -11.03 -1.18
C THR A 132 1.79 -10.02 -2.17
N GLN A 133 1.50 -10.20 -3.46
CA GLN A 133 2.14 -9.41 -4.54
C GLN A 133 1.25 -8.30 -5.08
N GLU A 134 -0.06 -8.47 -4.98
CA GLU A 134 -1.05 -7.51 -5.45
C GLU A 134 -1.31 -6.50 -4.33
N ILE A 135 -1.14 -5.22 -4.66
CA ILE A 135 -1.36 -4.11 -3.75
C ILE A 135 -2.76 -3.57 -4.05
N TYR A 136 -3.73 -3.92 -3.21
CA TYR A 136 -5.08 -3.36 -3.25
C TYR A 136 -5.26 -2.38 -2.09
N PRO A 137 -5.25 -1.06 -2.33
CA PRO A 137 -5.60 -0.11 -1.30
C PRO A 137 -7.09 -0.29 -0.97
N ILE A 138 -7.39 -0.67 0.27
CA ILE A 138 -8.75 -0.63 0.80
C ILE A 138 -9.07 0.85 1.03
N THR A 139 -9.81 1.39 0.07
CA THR A 139 -10.00 2.83 -0.15
C THR A 139 -11.15 3.31 0.71
N ARG A 140 -12.35 2.75 0.59
CA ARG A 140 -13.46 3.10 1.48
C ARG A 140 -14.28 1.89 1.87
N LEU A 141 -14.57 1.81 3.16
CA LEU A 141 -15.54 0.87 3.72
C LEU A 141 -16.75 1.69 4.15
N LYS A 142 -17.87 1.51 3.46
CA LYS A 142 -19.13 2.16 3.83
C LYS A 142 -20.07 1.16 4.48
N PHE A 143 -20.68 1.60 5.58
CA PHE A 143 -21.84 0.91 6.10
C PHE A 143 -23.02 1.07 5.14
N SER A 144 -23.64 -0.06 4.79
CA SER A 144 -24.87 -0.08 4.00
C SER A 144 -25.83 -1.10 4.59
N LEU A 145 -26.97 -0.60 5.08
CA LEU A 145 -27.97 -1.47 5.72
C LEU A 145 -28.55 -2.51 4.76
N GLU A 146 -28.79 -2.12 3.50
CA GLU A 146 -29.31 -3.03 2.48
C GLU A 146 -28.28 -4.11 2.11
N PHE A 147 -27.00 -3.73 2.01
CA PHE A 147 -25.93 -4.71 1.84
C PHE A 147 -25.84 -5.66 3.04
N ALA A 148 -25.84 -5.11 4.25
CA ALA A 148 -25.78 -5.89 5.48
C ALA A 148 -26.93 -6.92 5.55
N LYS A 149 -28.18 -6.52 5.31
CA LYS A 149 -29.32 -7.47 5.30
C LYS A 149 -29.09 -8.65 4.35
N SER A 150 -28.48 -8.41 3.19
CA SER A 150 -28.25 -9.44 2.17
C SER A 150 -27.05 -10.35 2.45
N ARG A 151 -25.97 -9.81 3.04
CA ARG A 151 -24.67 -10.49 3.16
C ARG A 151 -24.36 -10.95 4.58
N PHE A 152 -24.96 -10.34 5.61
CA PHE A 152 -24.57 -10.50 7.01
C PHE A 152 -24.52 -11.95 7.48
N LEU A 153 -25.59 -12.74 7.25
CA LEU A 153 -25.58 -14.13 7.69
C LEU A 153 -24.48 -14.93 6.96
N GLY A 154 -24.34 -14.70 5.66
CA GLY A 154 -23.30 -15.36 4.86
C GLY A 154 -21.89 -15.00 5.31
N SER A 155 -21.62 -13.73 5.62
CA SER A 155 -20.30 -13.28 6.05
C SER A 155 -19.97 -13.70 7.48
N VAL A 156 -20.95 -13.74 8.40
CA VAL A 156 -20.75 -14.28 9.75
C VAL A 156 -20.45 -15.77 9.67
N LEU A 157 -21.18 -16.54 8.85
CA LEU A 157 -20.90 -17.97 8.64
C LEU A 157 -19.52 -18.18 8.00
N GLU A 158 -19.15 -17.36 7.00
CA GLU A 158 -17.83 -17.39 6.37
C GLU A 158 -16.71 -17.08 7.38
N GLY A 159 -16.89 -16.04 8.20
CA GLY A 159 -15.98 -15.67 9.27
C GLY A 159 -15.83 -16.76 10.33
N LEU A 160 -16.93 -17.39 10.76
CA LEU A 160 -16.88 -18.53 11.68
C LEU A 160 -16.20 -19.75 11.05
N TRP A 161 -16.41 -19.99 9.74
CA TRP A 161 -15.71 -21.04 9.01
C TRP A 161 -14.20 -20.82 9.00
N TRP A 162 -13.75 -19.61 8.68
CA TRP A 162 -12.33 -19.25 8.74
C TRP A 162 -11.80 -19.29 10.17
N GLY A 163 -12.56 -18.78 11.14
CA GLY A 163 -12.23 -18.84 12.56
C GLY A 163 -12.01 -20.27 13.05
N LEU A 164 -12.84 -21.24 12.61
CA LEU A 164 -12.64 -22.65 12.93
C LEU A 164 -11.40 -23.25 12.24
N ILE A 165 -11.17 -22.93 10.96
CA ILE A 165 -10.01 -23.45 10.22
C ILE A 165 -8.72 -22.95 10.85
N TYR A 166 -8.59 -21.64 11.06
CA TYR A 166 -7.42 -21.04 11.69
C TYR A 166 -7.34 -21.40 13.17
N GLY A 167 -8.48 -21.56 13.83
CA GLY A 167 -8.57 -21.92 15.24
C GLY A 167 -8.06 -23.29 15.57
N VAL A 168 -8.28 -24.29 14.71
CA VAL A 168 -7.66 -25.61 14.90
C VAL A 168 -6.14 -25.49 14.83
N ILE A 169 -5.60 -24.69 13.91
CA ILE A 169 -4.15 -24.51 13.76
C ILE A 169 -3.59 -23.79 14.99
N ASP A 170 -4.20 -22.66 15.36
CA ASP A 170 -3.75 -21.84 16.48
C ASP A 170 -3.90 -22.57 17.82
N ALA A 171 -5.01 -23.27 18.05
CA ALA A 171 -5.23 -24.08 19.24
C ALA A 171 -4.20 -25.21 19.36
N LEU A 172 -3.80 -25.85 18.25
CA LEU A 172 -2.73 -26.86 18.27
C LEU A 172 -1.36 -26.26 18.58
N ILE A 173 -1.06 -25.06 18.07
CA ILE A 173 0.17 -24.33 18.39
C ILE A 173 0.19 -23.95 19.87
N CYS A 174 -0.87 -23.34 20.37
CA CYS A 174 -1.02 -22.96 21.77
C CYS A 174 -1.02 -24.18 22.69
N TRP A 175 -1.60 -25.31 22.26
CA TRP A 175 -1.54 -26.57 23.00
C TRP A 175 -0.11 -27.08 23.20
N ILE A 176 0.76 -26.96 22.19
CA ILE A 176 2.17 -27.36 22.33
C ILE A 176 2.89 -26.50 23.37
N ILE A 177 2.50 -25.23 23.53
CA ILE A 177 3.17 -24.27 24.41
C ILE A 177 2.61 -24.34 25.84
N TRP A 178 1.29 -24.44 25.99
CA TRP A 178 0.57 -24.27 27.25
C TRP A 178 -0.35 -25.45 27.62
N GLY A 179 -0.34 -26.54 26.87
CA GLY A 179 -1.19 -27.69 27.14
C GLY A 179 -2.67 -27.40 26.90
N LEU A 180 -3.55 -28.07 27.65
CA LEU A 180 -5.01 -28.03 27.40
C LEU A 180 -5.61 -26.63 27.53
N GLU A 181 -5.06 -25.79 28.41
CA GLU A 181 -5.47 -24.39 28.54
C GLU A 181 -5.21 -23.61 27.23
N GLY A 182 -4.06 -23.86 26.59
CA GLY A 182 -3.73 -23.28 25.28
C GLY A 182 -4.68 -23.69 24.16
N LEU A 183 -5.24 -24.90 24.21
CA LEU A 183 -6.22 -25.36 23.23
C LEU A 183 -7.52 -24.54 23.30
N ILE A 184 -8.00 -24.28 24.52
CA ILE A 184 -9.24 -23.50 24.75
C ILE A 184 -9.02 -22.04 24.36
N LEU A 185 -7.88 -21.47 24.76
CA LEU A 185 -7.54 -20.08 24.46
C LEU A 185 -7.40 -19.85 22.95
N GLY A 186 -6.63 -20.69 22.24
CA GLY A 186 -6.46 -20.53 20.78
C GLY A 186 -7.75 -20.72 20.00
N MET A 187 -8.63 -21.63 20.41
CA MET A 187 -9.94 -21.80 19.79
C MET A 187 -10.87 -20.60 20.05
N THR A 188 -10.79 -20.03 21.26
CA THR A 188 -11.59 -18.85 21.62
C THR A 188 -11.13 -17.62 20.85
N ASP A 189 -9.82 -17.37 20.82
CA ASP A 189 -9.16 -16.26 20.15
C ASP A 189 -9.52 -16.21 18.66
N SER A 190 -9.31 -17.33 17.97
CA SER A 190 -9.60 -17.50 16.54
C SER A 190 -11.08 -17.39 16.16
N LEU A 191 -11.99 -17.87 17.01
CA LEU A 191 -13.44 -17.70 16.78
C LEU A 191 -13.88 -16.25 16.94
N VAL A 192 -13.36 -15.54 17.95
CA VAL A 192 -13.60 -14.10 18.12
C VAL A 192 -13.05 -13.34 16.91
N TRP A 193 -11.84 -13.69 16.46
CA TRP A 193 -11.22 -13.10 15.28
C TRP A 193 -12.07 -13.31 14.02
N GLY A 194 -12.48 -14.56 13.75
CA GLY A 194 -13.33 -14.91 12.62
C GLY A 194 -14.70 -14.21 12.65
N LEU A 195 -15.29 -14.07 13.84
CA LEU A 195 -16.54 -13.30 13.99
C LEU A 195 -16.33 -11.82 13.64
N ILE A 196 -15.26 -11.19 14.14
CA ILE A 196 -14.96 -9.79 13.83
C ILE A 196 -14.73 -9.62 12.32
N GLU A 197 -13.97 -10.51 11.69
CA GLU A 197 -13.78 -10.49 10.25
C GLU A 197 -15.11 -10.60 9.48
N GLY A 198 -15.96 -11.56 9.88
CA GLY A 198 -17.29 -11.74 9.28
C GLY A 198 -18.20 -10.52 9.47
N LEU A 199 -18.07 -9.81 10.58
CA LEU A 199 -18.79 -8.55 10.83
C LEU A 199 -18.24 -7.41 9.97
N ILE A 200 -16.92 -7.27 9.85
CA ILE A 200 -16.28 -6.25 9.01
C ILE A 200 -16.76 -6.41 7.57
N TRP A 201 -16.61 -7.60 6.98
CA TRP A 201 -16.97 -7.83 5.57
C TRP A 201 -18.47 -8.00 5.33
N GLY A 202 -19.25 -8.26 6.38
CA GLY A 202 -20.71 -8.34 6.33
C GLY A 202 -21.41 -7.00 6.38
N LEU A 203 -20.87 -6.06 7.17
CA LEU A 203 -21.47 -4.76 7.42
C LEU A 203 -20.93 -3.68 6.48
N LEU A 204 -19.75 -3.90 5.90
CA LEU A 204 -19.03 -2.89 5.15
C LEU A 204 -18.86 -3.28 3.69
N VAL A 205 -19.15 -2.32 2.82
CA VAL A 205 -18.97 -2.45 1.37
C VAL A 205 -17.63 -1.80 0.99
N PRO A 206 -16.72 -2.54 0.33
CA PRO A 206 -15.56 -1.95 -0.33
C PRO A 206 -16.02 -1.09 -1.52
N GLU A 207 -15.69 0.19 -1.52
CA GLU A 207 -15.90 1.07 -2.68
C GLU A 207 -14.58 1.32 -3.41
N PHE A 208 -14.51 0.91 -4.67
CA PHE A 208 -13.42 1.25 -5.59
C PHE A 208 -13.80 2.54 -6.34
N ASN A 209 -13.56 3.70 -5.73
CA ASN A 209 -13.88 4.97 -6.37
C ASN A 209 -12.85 5.35 -7.45
N ASN A 210 -13.31 6.12 -8.45
CA ASN A 210 -12.42 6.81 -9.37
C ASN A 210 -11.62 7.87 -8.59
N THR A 211 -10.30 7.82 -8.71
CA THR A 211 -9.40 8.68 -7.96
C THR A 211 -9.56 10.14 -8.42
N THR A 212 -9.92 11.00 -7.48
CA THR A 212 -10.13 12.44 -7.74
C THR A 212 -8.91 13.26 -7.36
N VAL A 213 -8.12 12.76 -6.40
CA VAL A 213 -6.91 13.40 -5.88
C VAL A 213 -5.74 12.42 -5.94
N LYS A 214 -4.51 12.93 -6.06
CA LYS A 214 -3.29 12.12 -6.05
C LYS A 214 -3.12 11.40 -4.71
N ASN A 215 -2.70 10.14 -4.75
CA ASN A 215 -2.44 9.31 -3.57
C ASN A 215 -3.66 9.20 -2.63
N GLN A 216 -4.87 9.40 -3.15
CA GLN A 216 -6.10 9.33 -2.38
C GLN A 216 -6.24 7.96 -1.72
N GLY A 217 -6.10 6.86 -2.48
CA GLY A 217 -6.30 5.52 -1.95
C GLY A 217 -5.32 5.14 -0.84
N ILE A 218 -4.06 5.53 -0.93
CA ILE A 218 -3.08 5.27 0.15
C ILE A 218 -3.38 6.09 1.40
N LYS A 219 -3.82 7.35 1.24
CA LYS A 219 -4.25 8.18 2.38
C LYS A 219 -5.50 7.60 3.05
N GLU A 220 -6.45 7.14 2.25
CA GLU A 220 -7.66 6.51 2.77
C GLU A 220 -7.35 5.15 3.42
N SER A 221 -6.44 4.35 2.88
CA SER A 221 -5.99 3.12 3.54
C SER A 221 -5.28 3.41 4.87
N ALA A 222 -4.50 4.48 4.97
CA ALA A 222 -3.89 4.90 6.24
C ALA A 222 -4.94 5.35 7.26
N LEU A 223 -5.97 6.08 6.81
CA LEU A 223 -7.10 6.47 7.65
C LEU A 223 -7.88 5.24 8.12
N ASN A 224 -8.18 4.30 7.22
CA ASN A 224 -8.84 3.04 7.55
C ASN A 224 -8.00 2.25 8.56
N ALA A 225 -6.68 2.18 8.39
CA ALA A 225 -5.81 1.52 9.36
C ALA A 225 -6.01 2.09 10.78
N GLY A 226 -6.02 3.41 10.94
CA GLY A 226 -6.28 4.05 12.24
C GLY A 226 -7.68 3.79 12.78
N ILE A 227 -8.71 3.85 11.92
CA ILE A 227 -10.11 3.57 12.31
C ILE A 227 -10.27 2.13 12.78
N PHE A 228 -9.74 1.15 12.02
CA PHE A 228 -9.84 -0.27 12.34
C PHE A 228 -8.94 -0.69 13.50
N THR A 229 -7.91 0.09 13.84
CA THR A 229 -7.23 -0.06 15.12
C THR A 229 -8.15 0.16 16.30
N VAL A 230 -8.97 1.22 16.26
CA VAL A 230 -9.90 1.51 17.35
C VAL A 230 -11.10 0.57 17.31
N ILE A 231 -11.75 0.43 16.16
CA ILE A 231 -12.96 -0.40 16.02
C ILE A 231 -12.64 -1.87 16.30
N GLY A 232 -11.56 -2.39 15.71
CA GLY A 232 -11.14 -3.78 15.90
C GLY A 232 -10.80 -4.07 17.35
N GLY A 233 -10.06 -3.18 18.02
CA GLY A 233 -9.70 -3.35 19.43
C GLY A 233 -10.91 -3.29 20.37
N VAL A 234 -11.86 -2.36 20.13
CA VAL A 234 -13.10 -2.29 20.92
C VAL A 234 -13.97 -3.52 20.68
N ALA A 235 -14.15 -3.93 19.42
CA ALA A 235 -14.91 -5.13 19.07
C ALA A 235 -14.30 -6.39 19.71
N TRP A 236 -12.97 -6.48 19.69
CA TRP A 236 -12.21 -7.53 20.37
C TRP A 236 -12.55 -7.60 21.85
N VAL A 237 -12.35 -6.51 22.59
CA VAL A 237 -12.61 -6.49 24.04
C VAL A 237 -14.06 -6.82 24.36
N LEU A 238 -15.02 -6.26 23.63
CA LEU A 238 -16.45 -6.51 23.89
C LEU A 238 -16.83 -7.99 23.68
N LEU A 239 -16.39 -8.58 22.58
CA LEU A 239 -16.68 -9.99 22.27
C LEU A 239 -15.94 -10.93 23.23
N TYR A 240 -14.67 -10.66 23.49
CA TYR A 240 -13.83 -11.49 24.36
C TYR A 240 -14.32 -11.47 25.81
N VAL A 241 -14.67 -10.30 26.36
CA VAL A 241 -15.30 -10.18 27.69
C VAL A 241 -16.61 -10.97 27.75
N GLY A 242 -17.43 -10.89 26.70
CA GLY A 242 -18.67 -11.66 26.61
C GLY A 242 -18.43 -13.17 26.71
N VAL A 243 -17.37 -13.68 26.06
CA VAL A 243 -16.98 -15.08 26.15
C VAL A 243 -16.48 -15.43 27.55
N LEU A 244 -15.55 -14.66 28.12
CA LEU A 244 -15.00 -14.92 29.46
C LEU A 244 -16.10 -14.98 30.53
N LEU A 245 -17.05 -14.04 30.49
CA LEU A 245 -18.20 -14.05 31.41
C LEU A 245 -19.09 -15.29 31.22
N ALA A 246 -19.26 -15.77 29.98
CA ALA A 246 -20.07 -16.94 29.69
C ALA A 246 -19.43 -18.25 30.18
N VAL A 247 -18.09 -18.32 30.17
CA VAL A 247 -17.35 -19.50 30.66
C VAL A 247 -16.97 -19.40 32.15
N GLY A 248 -17.22 -18.26 32.79
CA GLY A 248 -16.93 -18.04 34.21
C GLY A 248 -15.46 -17.75 34.53
N GLU A 249 -14.69 -17.35 33.52
CA GLU A 249 -13.28 -16.98 33.69
C GLU A 249 -13.15 -15.57 34.27
N PRO A 250 -12.13 -15.32 35.11
CA PRO A 250 -11.91 -14.01 35.69
C PRO A 250 -11.52 -12.98 34.63
N LEU A 251 -12.01 -11.75 34.80
CA LEU A 251 -11.61 -10.62 33.96
C LEU A 251 -10.39 -9.95 34.57
N GLU A 252 -9.24 -10.06 33.90
CA GLU A 252 -8.05 -9.29 34.23
C GLU A 252 -7.98 -8.04 33.35
N PRO A 253 -8.22 -6.81 33.88
CA PRO A 253 -8.30 -5.60 33.05
C PRO A 253 -7.00 -5.28 32.30
N ARG A 254 -5.86 -5.66 32.87
CA ARG A 254 -4.54 -5.49 32.25
C ARG A 254 -4.45 -6.29 30.95
N ASP A 255 -4.84 -7.56 31.00
CA ASP A 255 -4.69 -8.47 29.86
C ASP A 255 -5.70 -8.13 28.77
N LEU A 256 -6.94 -7.79 29.15
CA LEU A 256 -7.94 -7.25 28.22
C LEU A 256 -7.47 -5.99 27.48
N LEU A 257 -6.75 -5.09 28.18
CA LEU A 257 -6.21 -3.89 27.55
C LEU A 257 -5.05 -4.22 26.60
N ILE A 258 -4.14 -5.10 26.99
CA ILE A 258 -3.02 -5.53 26.15
C ILE A 258 -3.56 -6.22 24.88
N ASP A 259 -4.48 -7.15 25.04
CA ASP A 259 -5.08 -7.90 23.93
C ASP A 259 -5.93 -7.00 23.04
N GLY A 260 -6.71 -6.08 23.63
CA GLY A 260 -7.50 -5.12 22.87
C GLY A 260 -6.65 -4.17 22.03
N ILE A 261 -5.56 -3.64 22.59
CA ILE A 261 -4.61 -2.80 21.83
C ILE A 261 -3.92 -3.63 20.75
N GLY A 262 -3.43 -4.81 21.11
CA GLY A 262 -2.71 -5.71 20.20
C GLY A 262 -3.55 -6.10 19.00
N ASN A 263 -4.75 -6.65 19.24
CA ASN A 263 -5.67 -7.05 18.19
C ASN A 263 -6.23 -5.84 17.42
N GLY A 264 -6.42 -4.70 18.07
CA GLY A 264 -6.70 -3.44 17.39
C GLY A 264 -5.63 -3.12 16.35
N VAL A 265 -4.36 -3.02 16.76
CA VAL A 265 -3.24 -2.75 15.83
C VAL A 265 -3.21 -3.77 14.69
N PHE A 266 -3.42 -5.06 15.01
CA PHE A 266 -3.51 -6.12 14.01
C PHE A 266 -4.60 -5.84 12.97
N PHE A 267 -5.84 -5.54 13.39
CA PHE A 267 -6.94 -5.20 12.46
C PHE A 267 -6.67 -3.95 11.64
N GLY A 268 -6.04 -2.93 12.23
CA GLY A 268 -5.62 -1.74 11.49
C GLY A 268 -4.62 -2.06 10.37
N ILE A 269 -3.65 -2.94 10.64
CA ILE A 269 -2.70 -3.41 9.64
C ILE A 269 -3.41 -4.24 8.56
N TYR A 270 -4.27 -5.16 8.97
CA TYR A 270 -5.01 -6.05 8.09
C TYR A 270 -5.89 -5.27 7.10
N VAL A 271 -6.63 -4.27 7.57
CA VAL A 271 -7.62 -3.55 6.76
C VAL A 271 -7.01 -2.38 5.97
N GLY A 272 -5.86 -1.83 6.34
CA GLY A 272 -5.30 -0.68 5.61
C GLY A 272 -3.80 -0.51 5.69
N GLY A 273 -3.20 -0.88 6.82
CA GLY A 273 -1.76 -0.65 7.04
C GLY A 273 -0.87 -1.45 6.09
N LEU A 274 -1.29 -2.66 5.68
CA LEU A 274 -0.52 -3.49 4.76
C LEU A 274 -0.34 -2.82 3.40
N ALA A 275 -1.40 -2.25 2.83
CA ALA A 275 -1.32 -1.53 1.55
C ALA A 275 -0.38 -0.32 1.64
N CYS A 276 -0.43 0.43 2.75
CA CYS A 276 0.49 1.55 2.99
C CYS A 276 1.95 1.08 3.06
N LEU A 277 2.21 0.01 3.80
CA LEU A 277 3.55 -0.56 3.96
C LEU A 277 4.10 -1.09 2.63
N GLN A 278 3.33 -1.90 1.92
CA GLN A 278 3.67 -2.42 0.59
C GLN A 278 4.02 -1.28 -0.36
N HIS A 279 3.18 -0.24 -0.40
CA HIS A 279 3.41 0.91 -1.27
C HIS A 279 4.68 1.69 -0.90
N PHE A 280 4.93 1.87 0.40
CA PHE A 280 6.13 2.54 0.89
C PHE A 280 7.40 1.77 0.51
N VAL A 281 7.44 0.46 0.78
CA VAL A 281 8.60 -0.40 0.46
C VAL A 281 8.82 -0.46 -1.05
N LEU A 282 7.75 -0.60 -1.85
CA LEU A 282 7.84 -0.60 -3.32
C LEU A 282 8.46 0.71 -3.83
N ARG A 283 7.95 1.86 -3.39
CA ARG A 283 8.49 3.17 -3.79
C ARG A 283 9.93 3.36 -3.37
N LEU A 284 10.29 2.91 -2.17
CA LEU A 284 11.65 3.02 -1.67
C LEU A 284 12.62 2.25 -2.57
N ILE A 285 12.29 1.00 -2.92
CA ILE A 285 13.10 0.17 -3.81
C ILE A 285 13.18 0.78 -5.21
N LEU A 286 12.05 1.21 -5.79
CA LEU A 286 12.04 1.84 -7.11
C LEU A 286 12.89 3.12 -7.13
N LYS A 287 12.81 3.95 -6.09
CA LYS A 287 13.63 5.17 -5.95
C LYS A 287 15.11 4.85 -5.82
N GLN A 288 15.49 3.90 -4.98
CA GLN A 288 16.89 3.48 -4.82
C GLN A 288 17.49 2.95 -6.13
N ASN A 289 16.65 2.41 -7.01
CA ASN A 289 17.07 1.94 -8.33
C ASN A 289 16.98 3.00 -9.44
N GLY A 290 16.61 4.24 -9.11
CA GLY A 290 16.49 5.33 -10.09
C GLY A 290 15.23 5.29 -10.95
N ALA A 291 14.38 4.26 -10.78
CA ALA A 291 13.24 3.97 -11.66
C ALA A 291 12.12 5.02 -11.58
N ILE A 292 11.96 5.66 -10.40
CA ILE A 292 11.00 6.73 -10.17
C ILE A 292 11.65 7.85 -9.34
N PRO A 293 11.15 9.09 -9.45
CA PRO A 293 11.50 10.16 -8.53
C PRO A 293 10.84 9.98 -7.16
N TRP A 294 11.46 10.56 -6.11
CA TRP A 294 10.89 10.50 -4.76
C TRP A 294 9.49 11.13 -4.68
N ASN A 295 9.33 12.35 -5.18
CA ASN A 295 8.03 13.03 -5.26
C ASN A 295 7.37 12.79 -6.61
N TYR A 296 6.95 11.55 -6.87
CA TYR A 296 6.37 11.19 -8.16
C TYR A 296 5.18 12.08 -8.57
N ALA A 297 4.36 12.48 -7.60
CA ALA A 297 3.24 13.39 -7.82
C ALA A 297 3.65 14.77 -8.33
N LYS A 298 4.79 15.33 -7.89
CA LYS A 298 5.31 16.61 -8.37
C LYS A 298 5.91 16.45 -9.77
N PHE A 299 6.66 15.38 -10.01
CA PHE A 299 7.22 15.09 -11.33
C PHE A 299 6.14 14.97 -12.41
N LEU A 300 5.08 14.23 -12.12
CA LEU A 300 4.01 14.04 -13.11
C LEU A 300 3.26 15.35 -13.39
N ASP A 301 3.07 16.21 -12.38
CA ASP A 301 2.49 17.54 -12.62
C ASP A 301 3.41 18.43 -13.45
N HIS A 302 4.72 18.38 -13.23
CA HIS A 302 5.68 19.06 -14.11
C HIS A 302 5.59 18.55 -15.55
N ALA A 303 5.46 17.23 -15.76
CA ALA A 303 5.26 16.67 -17.11
C ALA A 303 3.90 17.07 -17.74
N VAL A 304 2.89 17.41 -16.92
CA VAL A 304 1.64 18.03 -17.39
C VAL A 304 1.87 19.49 -17.78
N GLU A 305 2.64 20.25 -17.01
CA GLU A 305 3.03 21.62 -17.35
C GLU A 305 3.84 21.69 -18.66
N LEU A 306 4.60 20.64 -18.97
CA LEU A 306 5.31 20.47 -20.24
C LEU A 306 4.40 20.04 -21.42
N GLY A 307 3.12 19.74 -21.18
CA GLY A 307 2.18 19.28 -22.20
C GLY A 307 2.40 17.84 -22.70
N ILE A 308 3.25 17.06 -22.02
CA ILE A 308 3.53 15.66 -22.38
C ILE A 308 2.45 14.73 -21.81
N LEU A 309 2.00 15.04 -20.59
CA LEU A 309 0.92 14.33 -19.91
C LEU A 309 -0.32 15.20 -19.79
N GLU A 310 -1.48 14.56 -19.77
CA GLU A 310 -2.74 15.14 -19.32
C GLU A 310 -3.13 14.52 -17.98
N ARG A 311 -3.85 15.30 -17.16
CA ARG A 311 -4.30 14.85 -15.84
C ARG A 311 -5.80 15.02 -15.68
N GLU A 312 -6.47 13.94 -15.31
CA GLU A 312 -7.87 13.92 -14.91
C GLU A 312 -7.99 13.42 -13.45
N GLY A 313 -8.24 14.35 -12.52
CA GLY A 313 -8.32 14.02 -11.10
C GLY A 313 -6.99 13.50 -10.53
N GLY A 314 -6.95 12.22 -10.14
CA GLY A 314 -5.74 11.54 -9.66
C GLY A 314 -4.99 10.74 -10.73
N ARG A 315 -5.44 10.77 -11.99
CA ARG A 315 -4.96 9.93 -13.09
C ARG A 315 -4.14 10.76 -14.07
N TYR A 316 -3.08 10.16 -14.60
CA TYR A 316 -2.18 10.75 -15.60
C TYR A 316 -2.21 9.90 -16.86
N ARG A 317 -2.27 10.52 -18.03
CA ARG A 317 -2.15 9.83 -19.32
C ARG A 317 -1.20 10.62 -20.21
N PHE A 318 -0.56 9.96 -21.15
CA PHE A 318 0.12 10.69 -22.22
C PHE A 318 -0.92 11.40 -23.08
N ILE A 319 -0.58 12.59 -23.60
CA ILE A 319 -1.49 13.41 -24.40
C ILE A 319 -1.99 12.67 -25.66
N ASP A 320 -1.13 11.81 -26.21
CA ASP A 320 -1.45 10.96 -27.37
C ASP A 320 -0.73 9.59 -27.28
N ASP A 321 -1.32 8.57 -27.88
CA ASP A 321 -0.76 7.21 -27.93
C ASP A 321 0.63 7.20 -28.64
N SER A 322 0.88 8.10 -29.60
CA SER A 322 2.17 8.24 -30.30
C SER A 322 3.28 8.77 -29.40
N VAL A 323 2.96 9.71 -28.49
CA VAL A 323 3.90 10.23 -27.51
C VAL A 323 4.31 9.12 -26.54
N GLN A 324 3.33 8.37 -26.05
CA GLN A 324 3.60 7.19 -25.21
C GLN A 324 4.50 6.19 -25.95
N GLU A 325 4.19 5.87 -27.20
CA GLU A 325 4.97 4.92 -28.00
C GLU A 325 6.40 5.41 -28.23
N HIS A 326 6.59 6.70 -28.50
CA HIS A 326 7.91 7.32 -28.65
C HIS A 326 8.76 7.14 -27.39
N PHE A 327 8.23 7.47 -26.21
CA PHE A 327 8.94 7.28 -24.94
C PHE A 327 9.19 5.79 -24.63
N ALA A 328 8.25 4.90 -24.97
CA ALA A 328 8.40 3.46 -24.72
C ALA A 328 9.51 2.80 -25.56
N GLN A 329 9.87 3.40 -26.71
CA GLN A 329 10.93 2.93 -27.61
C GLN A 329 12.34 3.42 -27.22
N MET A 330 12.46 4.36 -26.28
CA MET A 330 13.77 4.84 -25.83
C MET A 330 14.62 3.72 -25.23
N GLN A 331 15.90 3.73 -25.58
CA GLN A 331 16.87 2.77 -25.09
C GLN A 331 17.52 3.28 -23.80
N PHE A 332 17.74 2.36 -22.86
CA PHE A 332 18.45 2.65 -21.62
C PHE A 332 19.86 2.09 -21.72
N ASN A 333 20.85 2.85 -21.26
CA ASN A 333 22.19 2.31 -21.09
C ASN A 333 22.15 1.21 -20.02
N ALA A 334 22.76 0.06 -20.31
CA ALA A 334 22.94 -0.98 -19.32
C ALA A 334 23.81 -0.44 -18.17
N ARG A 335 23.44 -0.81 -16.94
CA ARG A 335 24.28 -0.54 -15.76
C ARG A 335 25.57 -1.34 -15.79
#